data_AF-C1LHY7-F1
#
_entry.id   AF-C1LHY7-F1
#
_cell.length_a   1.000
_cell.length_b   1.000
_cell.length_c   1.000
_cell.angle_alpha   90.00
_cell.angle_beta   90.00
_cell.angle_gamma   90.00
#
_symmetry.space_group_name_H-M   'P 1'
#
loop_
_entity.id
_entity.type
_entity.pdbx_description
1 polymer ?
#
loop_
_entity_poly.entity_id
_entity_poly.type
_entity_poly.pdbx_seq_one_letter_code
_entity_poly.pdbx_strand_id
1 'polypeptide(L)'
;MRAAMSIDLKQMSSLLYWFIPSMLYFNVLFLDNSVAVKPHYIYSETTELYDIGEQITFNPAVENSKLIEDIEFTGEVNHESFNSLIAFRNGTLLMADTFKSGNQITSIQIGHYIPTSNNLYVDTYERGLSVLYTYFHYCQSHPEAYTTVEMFIYQDRTIQFRLDWQNPMNCPLTIKITKGIYNGSEDGSGTVTDEELIYNNSIPVTYSDMNRLLTLIPSYICQAQTTVSNCTTQSIRNVTCTWCPEIDMCVLVASLCFLPDETKITQSYKTEPSNVIYIVIIVLACALIGFFIIGILVWKYYFASH
;
A
#
# COMPACT_ATOMS: atom_id res chain seq x y z
N MET A 1 50.24 35.51 -30.94
CA MET A 1 49.13 35.90 -30.04
C MET A 1 48.55 34.63 -29.43
N ARG A 2 48.80 34.39 -28.13
CA ARG A 2 48.10 33.35 -27.35
C ARG A 2 47.38 34.09 -26.22
N ALA A 3 46.09 34.39 -26.41
CA ALA A 3 45.25 34.88 -25.33
C ALA A 3 44.83 33.65 -24.51
N ALA A 4 45.43 33.50 -23.34
CA ALA A 4 45.05 32.48 -22.37
C ALA A 4 43.62 32.74 -21.91
N MET A 5 42.75 31.76 -22.13
CA MET A 5 41.38 31.74 -21.64
C MET A 5 41.43 31.51 -20.13
N SER A 6 41.59 32.59 -19.36
CA SER A 6 41.42 32.59 -17.91
C SER A 6 39.91 32.50 -17.62
N ILE A 7 39.36 31.29 -17.72
CA ILE A 7 38.05 31.02 -17.12
C ILE A 7 38.27 31.09 -15.62
N ASP A 8 37.68 32.11 -15.01
CA ASP A 8 37.90 32.50 -13.62
C ASP A 8 37.52 31.34 -12.68
N LEU A 9 38.53 30.77 -12.02
CA LEU A 9 38.42 29.60 -11.14
C LEU A 9 37.33 29.80 -10.06
N LYS A 10 37.05 31.05 -9.68
CA LYS A 10 35.98 31.44 -8.76
C LYS A 10 34.58 31.14 -9.29
N GLN A 11 34.34 31.25 -10.59
CA GLN A 11 33.02 31.03 -11.19
C GLN A 11 32.68 29.53 -11.26
N MET A 12 33.67 28.67 -11.53
CA MET A 12 33.51 27.21 -11.48
C MET A 12 33.36 26.69 -10.05
N SER A 13 34.06 27.29 -9.08
CA SER A 13 33.90 27.00 -7.65
C SER A 13 32.48 27.31 -7.13
N SER A 14 31.90 28.44 -7.56
CA SER A 14 30.54 28.83 -7.18
C SER A 14 29.49 27.84 -7.69
N LEU A 15 29.59 27.43 -8.96
CA LEU A 15 28.66 26.47 -9.56
C LEU A 15 28.69 25.10 -8.87
N LEU A 16 29.88 24.57 -8.54
CA LEU A 16 29.97 23.31 -7.78
C LEU A 16 29.37 23.42 -6.38
N TYR A 17 29.53 24.57 -5.72
CA TYR A 17 29.02 24.80 -4.37
C TYR A 17 27.48 24.78 -4.31
N TRP A 18 26.80 25.11 -5.40
CA TRP A 18 25.35 25.02 -5.52
C TRP A 18 24.87 23.68 -6.08
N PHE A 19 25.65 23.05 -6.97
CA PHE A 19 25.27 21.79 -7.60
C PHE A 19 25.29 20.62 -6.62
N ILE A 20 26.26 20.55 -5.70
CA ILE A 20 26.39 19.46 -4.73
C ILE A 20 25.21 19.44 -3.73
N PRO A 21 24.83 20.56 -3.07
CA PRO A 21 23.66 20.59 -2.20
C PRO A 21 22.35 20.36 -2.96
N SER A 22 22.24 20.87 -4.19
CA SER A 22 21.04 20.66 -5.00
C SER A 22 20.88 19.20 -5.39
N MET A 23 21.95 18.52 -5.83
CA MET A 23 21.90 17.08 -6.11
C MET A 23 21.65 16.26 -4.86
N LEU A 24 22.19 16.64 -3.69
CA LEU A 24 21.85 16.00 -2.42
C LEU A 24 20.38 16.20 -2.05
N TYR A 25 19.84 17.41 -2.22
CA TYR A 25 18.44 17.73 -1.95
C TYR A 25 17.48 17.01 -2.92
N PHE A 26 17.80 16.97 -4.20
CA PHE A 26 17.08 16.19 -5.20
C PHE A 26 17.20 14.69 -4.92
N ASN A 27 18.36 14.18 -4.53
CA ASN A 27 18.47 12.77 -4.11
C ASN A 27 17.69 12.50 -2.82
N VAL A 28 17.59 13.41 -1.86
CA VAL A 28 16.73 13.22 -0.68
C VAL A 28 15.23 13.31 -1.01
N LEU A 29 14.85 14.11 -2.01
CA LEU A 29 13.47 14.22 -2.48
C LEU A 29 13.05 13.09 -3.44
N PHE A 30 14.00 12.53 -4.21
CA PHE A 30 13.74 11.55 -5.27
C PHE A 30 14.31 10.14 -4.99
N LEU A 31 15.23 9.97 -4.03
CA LEU A 31 15.33 8.73 -3.24
C LEU A 31 14.15 8.75 -2.28
N ASP A 32 12.98 8.72 -2.89
CA ASP A 32 11.89 7.87 -2.51
C ASP A 32 11.81 7.67 -0.99
N ASN A 33 10.85 8.38 -0.40
CA ASN A 33 10.15 8.00 0.82
C ASN A 33 9.61 6.54 0.81
N SER A 34 10.10 5.68 -0.08
CA SER A 34 10.47 4.28 0.19
C SER A 34 11.36 4.08 1.44
N VAL A 35 11.08 4.78 2.55
CA VAL A 35 11.10 4.04 3.81
C VAL A 35 10.19 2.86 3.54
N ALA A 36 10.76 1.67 3.46
CA ALA A 36 10.05 0.47 3.10
C ALA A 36 9.00 0.23 4.18
N VAL A 37 7.82 0.83 4.00
CA VAL A 37 6.67 0.65 4.87
C VAL A 37 6.39 -0.84 4.81
N LYS A 38 6.57 -1.52 5.94
CA LYS A 38 6.26 -2.95 6.05
C LYS A 38 4.83 -3.12 5.52
N PRO A 39 4.62 -3.92 4.46
CA PRO A 39 3.29 -4.05 3.88
C PRO A 39 2.36 -4.62 4.94
N HIS A 40 1.31 -3.90 5.28
CA HIS A 40 0.32 -4.34 6.27
C HIS A 40 -0.57 -5.46 5.72
N TYR A 41 -0.85 -5.40 4.41
CA TYR A 41 -1.51 -6.45 3.65
C TYR A 41 -0.64 -6.87 2.49
N ILE A 42 -0.69 -8.16 2.17
CA ILE A 42 -0.04 -8.71 1.00
C ILE A 42 -1.10 -9.25 0.06
N TYR A 43 -0.91 -8.91 -1.20
CA TYR A 43 -1.79 -9.27 -2.29
C TYR A 43 -1.50 -10.70 -2.76
N SER A 44 -2.55 -11.50 -2.89
CA SER A 44 -2.51 -12.83 -3.51
C SER A 44 -3.72 -13.00 -4.42
N GLU A 45 -3.48 -13.49 -5.64
CA GLU A 45 -4.55 -13.97 -6.52
C GLU A 45 -4.87 -15.41 -6.14
N THR A 46 -6.05 -15.63 -5.60
CA THR A 46 -6.56 -16.96 -5.28
C THR A 46 -7.66 -17.33 -6.25
N THR A 47 -7.89 -18.63 -6.42
CA THR A 47 -8.92 -19.15 -7.32
C THR A 47 -10.21 -19.54 -6.59
N GLU A 48 -10.15 -19.70 -5.27
CA GLU A 48 -11.27 -20.19 -4.45
C GLU A 48 -11.48 -19.30 -3.23
N LEU A 49 -12.75 -19.12 -2.88
CA LEU A 49 -13.14 -18.48 -1.63
C LEU A 49 -12.77 -19.40 -0.47
N TYR A 50 -12.24 -18.79 0.59
CA TYR A 50 -12.04 -19.52 1.82
C TYR A 50 -13.38 -19.79 2.49
N ASP A 51 -13.46 -20.96 3.10
CA ASP A 51 -14.65 -21.39 3.81
C ASP A 51 -14.95 -20.45 5.00
N ILE A 52 -16.09 -19.76 4.92
CA ILE A 52 -16.55 -18.78 5.91
C ILE A 52 -17.51 -19.40 6.94
N GLY A 53 -17.93 -20.66 6.73
CA GLY A 53 -18.92 -21.36 7.56
C GLY A 53 -20.37 -21.08 7.17
N GLU A 54 -21.30 -21.52 8.03
CA GLU A 54 -22.73 -21.33 7.79
C GLU A 54 -23.18 -19.87 8.03
N GLN A 55 -24.20 -19.45 7.28
CA GLN A 55 -24.78 -18.12 7.44
C GLN A 55 -25.61 -18.05 8.73
N ILE A 56 -25.31 -17.06 9.56
CA ILE A 56 -25.99 -16.84 10.84
C ILE A 56 -27.13 -15.83 10.65
N THR A 57 -26.82 -14.67 10.07
CA THR A 57 -27.79 -13.56 9.92
C THR A 57 -27.68 -12.91 8.54
N PHE A 58 -28.83 -12.60 7.94
CA PHE A 58 -28.93 -11.79 6.72
C PHE A 58 -29.47 -10.41 7.06
N ASN A 59 -28.69 -9.36 6.79
CA ASN A 59 -29.06 -7.99 7.15
C ASN A 59 -29.03 -7.04 5.93
N PRO A 60 -30.17 -6.80 5.25
CA PRO A 60 -30.23 -5.83 4.17
C PRO A 60 -30.12 -4.40 4.72
N ALA A 61 -29.38 -3.53 4.03
CA ALA A 61 -29.31 -2.12 4.37
C ALA A 61 -30.52 -1.37 3.79
N VAL A 62 -31.46 -0.97 4.65
CA VAL A 62 -32.61 -0.14 4.25
C VAL A 62 -32.18 1.31 3.98
N GLU A 63 -31.17 1.80 4.69
CA GLU A 63 -30.61 3.15 4.59
C GLU A 63 -29.29 3.19 3.81
N ASN A 64 -28.61 4.35 3.81
CA ASN A 64 -27.34 4.58 3.13
C ASN A 64 -26.15 3.82 3.75
N SER A 65 -26.32 3.34 4.97
CA SER A 65 -25.30 2.56 5.70
C SER A 65 -25.94 1.43 6.49
N LYS A 66 -25.08 0.52 6.97
CA LYS A 66 -25.45 -0.54 7.89
C LYS A 66 -24.35 -0.70 8.94
N LEU A 67 -24.69 -0.39 10.19
CA LEU A 67 -23.89 -0.73 11.37
C LEU A 67 -24.19 -2.17 11.79
N ILE A 68 -23.14 -2.93 12.07
CA ILE A 68 -23.17 -4.22 12.74
C ILE A 68 -22.30 -4.09 13.99
N GLU A 69 -22.91 -4.34 15.14
CA GLU A 69 -22.23 -4.39 16.44
C GLU A 69 -21.98 -5.85 16.80
N ASP A 70 -21.04 -6.07 17.73
CA ASP A 70 -20.69 -7.37 18.29
C ASP A 70 -20.39 -8.44 17.22
N ILE A 71 -19.51 -8.13 16.26
CA ILE A 71 -19.04 -9.12 15.26
C ILE A 71 -18.15 -10.22 15.85
N GLU A 72 -17.84 -10.15 17.15
CA GLU A 72 -17.04 -11.11 17.91
C GLU A 72 -15.70 -11.50 17.27
N PHE A 73 -15.11 -10.62 16.44
CA PHE A 73 -13.75 -10.81 15.92
C PHE A 73 -12.73 -10.55 17.03
N THR A 74 -12.58 -11.53 17.91
CA THR A 74 -11.57 -11.56 18.97
C THR A 74 -10.23 -12.03 18.38
N GLY A 75 -9.56 -11.14 17.66
CA GLY A 75 -8.17 -11.36 17.27
C GLY A 75 -7.26 -11.23 18.48
N GLU A 76 -6.88 -12.34 19.13
CA GLU A 76 -5.89 -12.35 20.23
C GLU A 76 -4.49 -11.90 19.78
N VAL A 77 -4.26 -11.85 18.46
CA VAL A 77 -2.96 -11.56 17.88
C VAL A 77 -2.91 -10.08 17.49
N ASN A 78 -2.09 -9.32 18.23
CA ASN A 78 -1.71 -7.90 18.02
C ASN A 78 -2.56 -6.80 18.69
N HIS A 79 -3.36 -7.12 19.72
CA HIS A 79 -4.04 -6.14 20.61
C HIS A 79 -5.04 -5.15 19.96
N GLU A 80 -5.28 -5.22 18.65
CA GLU A 80 -6.39 -4.54 18.02
C GLU A 80 -7.58 -5.51 18.00
N SER A 81 -8.72 -5.11 18.54
CA SER A 81 -10.01 -5.80 18.36
C SER A 81 -10.87 -4.97 17.40
N PHE A 82 -11.67 -5.64 16.57
CA PHE A 82 -12.73 -5.00 15.81
C PHE A 82 -14.03 -5.69 16.19
N ASN A 83 -14.86 -5.02 16.98
CA ASN A 83 -16.14 -5.54 17.42
C ASN A 83 -17.32 -4.90 16.67
N SER A 84 -17.06 -3.84 15.90
CA SER A 84 -18.09 -3.15 15.12
C SER A 84 -17.62 -2.84 13.70
N LEU A 85 -18.59 -2.80 12.79
CA LEU A 85 -18.38 -2.46 11.39
C LEU A 85 -19.52 -1.61 10.86
N ILE A 86 -19.21 -0.61 10.04
CA ILE A 86 -20.19 0.16 9.28
C ILE A 86 -19.90 0.03 7.80
N ALA A 87 -20.84 -0.53 7.05
CA ALA A 87 -20.79 -0.54 5.59
C ALA A 87 -21.63 0.61 5.03
N PHE A 88 -21.12 1.32 4.04
CA PHE A 88 -21.80 2.43 3.36
C PHE A 88 -22.03 2.07 1.89
N ARG A 89 -23.20 2.42 1.35
CA ARG A 89 -23.56 2.16 -0.06
C ARG A 89 -22.57 2.73 -1.10
N ASN A 90 -21.75 3.69 -0.67
CA ASN A 90 -20.72 4.30 -1.50
C ASN A 90 -19.47 3.42 -1.71
N GLY A 91 -19.43 2.21 -1.13
CA GLY A 91 -18.28 1.30 -1.22
C GLY A 91 -17.24 1.51 -0.13
N THR A 92 -17.53 2.36 0.86
CA THR A 92 -16.70 2.53 2.06
C THR A 92 -17.17 1.59 3.17
N LEU A 93 -16.22 0.97 3.84
CA LEU A 93 -16.41 0.15 5.03
C LEU A 93 -15.52 0.69 6.14
N LEU A 94 -16.06 0.88 7.34
CA LEU A 94 -15.30 1.22 8.52
C LEU A 94 -15.32 0.04 9.49
N MET A 95 -14.17 -0.29 10.07
CA MET A 95 -14.01 -1.32 11.10
C MET A 95 -13.37 -0.69 12.32
N ALA A 96 -13.96 -0.95 13.49
CA ALA A 96 -13.54 -0.38 14.76
C ALA A 96 -13.85 -1.35 15.90
N ASP A 97 -13.20 -1.17 17.06
CA ASP A 97 -13.67 -1.81 18.28
C ASP A 97 -15.03 -1.24 18.69
N THR A 98 -15.11 0.08 18.74
CA THR A 98 -16.36 0.85 18.93
C THR A 98 -16.28 2.14 18.11
N PHE A 99 -17.41 2.70 17.70
CA PHE A 99 -17.47 3.96 16.94
C PHE A 99 -17.55 5.20 17.85
N LYS A 100 -16.54 5.42 18.69
CA LYS A 100 -16.45 6.63 19.51
C LYS A 100 -15.42 7.60 18.95
N SER A 101 -15.68 8.90 19.05
CA SER A 101 -14.71 9.90 18.65
C SER A 101 -13.37 9.70 19.39
N GLY A 102 -12.27 9.74 18.65
CA GLY A 102 -10.93 9.45 19.14
C GLY A 102 -10.49 7.99 18.97
N ASN A 103 -11.38 7.07 18.63
CA ASN A 103 -11.02 5.68 18.42
C ASN A 103 -10.27 5.47 17.09
N GLN A 104 -9.32 4.55 17.12
CA GLN A 104 -8.66 4.10 15.91
C GLN A 104 -9.61 3.22 15.08
N ILE A 105 -9.61 3.45 13.77
CA ILE A 105 -10.42 2.68 12.83
C ILE A 105 -9.60 2.25 11.63
N THR A 106 -10.06 1.20 10.97
CA THR A 106 -9.61 0.82 9.63
C THR A 106 -10.72 1.10 8.63
N SER A 107 -10.42 1.86 7.58
CA SER A 107 -11.34 2.14 6.49
C SER A 107 -10.92 1.35 5.25
N ILE A 108 -11.87 0.71 4.58
CA ILE A 108 -11.71 0.09 3.27
C ILE A 108 -12.60 0.84 2.30
N GLN A 109 -12.02 1.39 1.25
CA GLN A 109 -12.72 2.12 0.21
C GLN A 109 -12.56 1.42 -1.13
N ILE A 110 -13.69 1.10 -1.76
CA ILE A 110 -13.76 0.50 -3.09
C ILE A 110 -14.14 1.59 -4.11
N GLY A 111 -13.33 1.74 -5.14
CA GLY A 111 -13.55 2.66 -6.25
C GLY A 111 -13.66 4.12 -5.85
N HIS A 112 -14.17 4.93 -6.77
CA HIS A 112 -14.62 6.28 -6.49
C HIS A 112 -16.14 6.29 -6.49
N TYR A 113 -16.74 6.90 -5.47
CA TYR A 113 -18.19 6.89 -5.29
C TYR A 113 -18.89 7.57 -6.48
N ILE A 114 -19.75 6.82 -7.18
CA ILE A 114 -20.71 7.35 -8.14
C ILE A 114 -22.10 7.16 -7.52
N PRO A 115 -22.84 8.24 -7.22
CA PRO A 115 -24.14 8.19 -6.54
C PRO A 115 -25.19 7.54 -7.43
N THR A 116 -25.30 6.22 -7.32
CA THR A 116 -26.24 5.36 -8.03
C THR A 116 -26.81 4.34 -7.05
N SER A 117 -27.97 3.76 -7.40
CA SER A 117 -28.78 2.90 -6.53
C SER A 117 -28.13 1.53 -6.28
N ASN A 118 -27.04 1.51 -5.54
CA ASN A 118 -26.39 0.27 -5.14
C ASN A 118 -27.18 -0.32 -3.96
N ASN A 119 -27.47 -1.62 -4.02
CA ASN A 119 -27.97 -2.32 -2.83
C ASN A 119 -26.76 -2.82 -2.04
N LEU A 120 -26.86 -2.63 -0.72
CA LEU A 120 -25.90 -3.09 0.25
C LEU A 120 -26.54 -4.21 1.08
N TYR A 121 -25.88 -5.35 1.14
CA TYR A 121 -26.24 -6.46 2.01
C TYR A 121 -25.04 -6.79 2.88
N VAL A 122 -25.30 -7.08 4.16
CA VAL A 122 -24.27 -7.54 5.10
C VAL A 122 -24.75 -8.84 5.71
N ASP A 123 -23.97 -9.89 5.52
CA ASP A 123 -24.26 -11.23 6.02
C ASP A 123 -23.21 -11.63 7.04
N THR A 124 -23.65 -12.17 8.17
CA THR A 124 -22.75 -12.71 9.20
C THR A 124 -22.70 -14.22 9.09
N TYR A 125 -21.51 -14.78 9.31
CA TYR A 125 -21.21 -16.20 9.23
C TYR A 125 -20.39 -16.62 10.45
N GLU A 126 -20.24 -17.93 10.68
CA GLU A 126 -19.51 -18.46 11.83
C GLU A 126 -18.06 -17.99 11.94
N ARG A 127 -17.37 -17.79 10.81
CA ARG A 127 -15.94 -17.42 10.77
C ARG A 127 -15.66 -16.08 10.12
N GLY A 128 -16.68 -15.26 9.92
CA GLY A 128 -16.54 -14.03 9.17
C GLY A 128 -17.85 -13.30 8.90
N LEU A 129 -17.77 -12.33 8.02
CA LEU A 129 -18.92 -11.65 7.44
C LEU A 129 -18.68 -11.43 5.95
N SER A 130 -19.75 -11.25 5.18
CA SER A 130 -19.69 -10.75 3.82
C SER A 130 -20.43 -9.43 3.67
N VAL A 131 -19.91 -8.56 2.81
CA VAL A 131 -20.50 -7.28 2.46
C VAL A 131 -20.66 -7.26 0.94
N LEU A 132 -21.90 -7.30 0.50
CA LEU A 132 -22.26 -7.37 -0.92
C LEU A 132 -22.78 -6.02 -1.41
N TYR A 133 -22.07 -5.47 -2.39
CA TYR A 133 -22.48 -4.32 -3.18
C TYR A 133 -22.94 -4.79 -4.54
N THR A 134 -24.24 -4.66 -4.83
CA THR A 134 -24.78 -4.94 -6.16
C THR A 134 -24.91 -3.67 -6.98
N TYR A 135 -24.75 -3.78 -8.30
CA TYR A 135 -24.79 -2.65 -9.24
C TYR A 135 -23.76 -1.55 -8.93
N PHE A 136 -22.58 -1.91 -8.42
CA PHE A 136 -21.55 -0.95 -8.07
C PHE A 136 -20.94 -0.29 -9.31
N HIS A 137 -21.28 0.96 -9.56
CA HIS A 137 -20.74 1.75 -10.66
C HIS A 137 -19.32 2.24 -10.34
N TYR A 138 -18.36 1.87 -11.17
CA TYR A 138 -16.93 2.11 -10.90
C TYR A 138 -16.26 3.04 -11.93
N CYS A 139 -16.92 3.34 -13.05
CA CYS A 139 -16.36 4.19 -14.09
C CYS A 139 -17.18 5.46 -14.33
N GLN A 140 -16.59 6.62 -14.04
CA GLN A 140 -17.27 7.91 -14.19
C GLN A 140 -17.56 8.24 -15.66
N SER A 141 -16.67 7.88 -16.58
CA SER A 141 -16.85 8.12 -18.01
C SER A 141 -17.80 7.12 -18.68
N HIS A 142 -18.10 6.00 -18.02
CA HIS A 142 -18.97 4.94 -18.51
C HIS A 142 -20.02 4.58 -17.45
N PRO A 143 -21.11 5.35 -17.33
CA PRO A 143 -22.17 5.09 -16.35
C PRO A 143 -22.80 3.70 -16.50
N GLU A 144 -22.75 3.10 -17.67
CA GLU A 144 -23.19 1.72 -17.94
C GLU A 144 -22.27 0.64 -17.36
N ALA A 145 -21.07 1.01 -16.88
CA ALA A 145 -20.10 0.09 -16.31
C ALA A 145 -20.40 -0.14 -14.82
N TYR A 146 -20.81 -1.35 -14.50
CA TYR A 146 -21.06 -1.76 -13.12
C TYR A 146 -20.53 -3.17 -12.84
N THR A 147 -20.29 -3.42 -11.57
CA THR A 147 -19.79 -4.69 -11.06
C THR A 147 -20.54 -5.08 -9.80
N THR A 148 -20.57 -6.36 -9.49
CA THR A 148 -20.96 -6.83 -8.16
C THR A 148 -19.69 -7.05 -7.35
N VAL A 149 -19.60 -6.40 -6.19
CA VAL A 149 -18.46 -6.54 -5.29
C VAL A 149 -18.94 -7.25 -4.04
N GLU A 150 -18.42 -8.44 -3.79
CA GLU A 150 -18.63 -9.16 -2.55
C GLU A 150 -17.32 -9.21 -1.77
N MET A 151 -17.29 -8.56 -0.62
CA MET A 151 -16.16 -8.52 0.28
C MET A 151 -16.38 -9.50 1.42
N PHE A 152 -15.52 -10.50 1.56
CA PHE A 152 -15.51 -11.42 2.69
C PHE A 152 -14.44 -10.97 3.67
N ILE A 153 -14.81 -10.79 4.93
CA ILE A 153 -13.91 -10.43 6.02
C ILE A 153 -13.91 -11.57 7.02
N TYR A 154 -12.76 -12.18 7.20
CA TYR A 154 -12.60 -13.33 8.07
C TYR A 154 -12.09 -12.91 9.46
N GLN A 155 -12.29 -13.79 10.45
CA GLN A 155 -11.81 -13.57 11.82
C GLN A 155 -10.31 -13.27 11.93
N ASP A 156 -9.50 -13.85 11.05
CA ASP A 156 -8.05 -13.60 10.97
C ASP A 156 -7.70 -12.31 10.22
N ARG A 157 -8.71 -11.49 9.88
CA ARG A 157 -8.68 -10.26 9.07
C ARG A 157 -8.14 -10.44 7.66
N THR A 158 -8.06 -11.68 7.17
CA THR A 158 -7.96 -11.90 5.72
C THR A 158 -9.21 -11.29 5.08
N ILE A 159 -9.01 -10.61 3.96
CA ILE A 159 -10.11 -10.02 3.19
C ILE A 159 -10.07 -10.61 1.79
N GLN A 160 -11.19 -11.17 1.34
CA GLN A 160 -11.36 -11.59 -0.06
C GLN A 160 -12.36 -10.69 -0.76
N PHE A 161 -12.01 -10.22 -1.96
CA PHE A 161 -12.90 -9.48 -2.83
C PHE A 161 -13.23 -10.34 -4.03
N ARG A 162 -14.49 -10.72 -4.16
CA ARG A 162 -15.04 -11.28 -5.39
C ARG A 162 -15.65 -10.16 -6.20
N LEU A 163 -15.11 -9.95 -7.39
CA LEU A 163 -15.52 -8.94 -8.35
C LEU A 163 -16.15 -9.65 -9.54
N ASP A 164 -17.45 -9.49 -9.71
CA ASP A 164 -18.20 -10.06 -10.84
C ASP A 164 -18.62 -8.92 -11.78
N TRP A 165 -17.86 -8.76 -12.86
CA TRP A 165 -18.05 -7.69 -13.84
C TRP A 165 -19.21 -8.03 -14.78
N GLN A 166 -20.20 -7.14 -14.85
CA GLN A 166 -21.35 -7.32 -15.74
C GLN A 166 -21.16 -6.57 -17.05
N ASN A 167 -20.52 -5.41 -16.99
CA ASN A 167 -20.15 -4.62 -18.16
C ASN A 167 -18.73 -4.06 -17.97
N PRO A 168 -17.70 -4.89 -18.20
CA PRO A 168 -16.31 -4.48 -18.03
C PRO A 168 -15.94 -3.40 -19.04
N MET A 169 -15.44 -2.28 -18.53
CA MET A 169 -14.86 -1.18 -19.29
C MET A 169 -13.42 -1.01 -18.84
N ASN A 170 -12.57 -0.42 -19.68
CA ASN A 170 -11.15 -0.17 -19.38
C ASN A 170 -10.94 0.95 -18.33
N CYS A 171 -11.65 0.87 -17.21
CA CYS A 171 -11.54 1.77 -16.07
C CYS A 171 -11.05 0.96 -14.88
N PRO A 172 -9.91 1.29 -14.27
CA PRO A 172 -9.42 0.53 -13.14
C PRO A 172 -10.31 0.75 -11.92
N LEU A 173 -10.50 -0.31 -11.12
CA LEU A 173 -11.13 -0.22 -9.82
C LEU A 173 -10.05 -0.13 -8.75
N THR A 174 -10.07 0.94 -7.96
CA THR A 174 -9.12 1.12 -6.86
C THR A 174 -9.65 0.49 -5.57
N ILE A 175 -8.81 -0.21 -4.82
CA ILE A 175 -9.09 -0.58 -3.43
C ILE A 175 -8.07 0.12 -2.55
N LYS A 176 -8.55 0.92 -1.60
CA LYS A 176 -7.75 1.68 -0.64
C LYS A 176 -8.07 1.19 0.77
N ILE A 177 -7.06 0.93 1.58
CA ILE A 177 -7.21 0.68 3.02
C ILE A 177 -6.42 1.75 3.77
N THR A 178 -7.05 2.40 4.74
CA THR A 178 -6.42 3.38 5.63
C THR A 178 -6.64 3.01 7.09
N LYS A 179 -5.69 3.38 7.96
CA LYS A 179 -5.98 3.58 9.39
C LYS A 179 -6.16 5.06 9.64
N GLY A 180 -6.99 5.40 10.61
CA GLY A 180 -7.15 6.78 11.03
C GLY A 180 -7.87 6.85 12.36
N ILE A 181 -8.18 8.08 12.77
CA ILE A 181 -8.93 8.37 13.97
C ILE A 181 -10.35 8.73 13.57
N TYR A 182 -11.32 8.04 14.14
CA TYR A 182 -12.73 8.35 13.93
C TYR A 182 -13.11 9.59 14.71
N ASN A 183 -13.74 10.56 14.05
CA ASN A 183 -14.28 11.75 14.66
C ASN A 183 -15.77 11.86 14.31
N GLY A 184 -16.61 11.31 15.18
CA GLY A 184 -18.05 11.32 15.02
C GLY A 184 -18.79 10.72 16.19
N SER A 185 -20.09 10.54 16.01
CA SER A 185 -20.97 9.87 16.96
C SER A 185 -21.02 8.36 16.74
N GLU A 186 -21.53 7.66 17.76
CA GLU A 186 -21.67 6.21 17.82
C GLU A 186 -22.60 5.64 16.75
N ASP A 187 -23.47 6.47 16.17
CA ASP A 187 -24.35 6.12 15.05
C ASP A 187 -23.63 5.99 13.69
N GLY A 188 -22.32 6.25 13.65
CA GLY A 188 -21.55 6.15 12.41
C GLY A 188 -21.51 7.42 11.55
N SER A 189 -22.11 8.53 12.00
CA SER A 189 -22.17 9.79 11.23
C SER A 189 -20.91 10.66 11.31
N GLY A 190 -19.74 10.04 11.50
CA GLY A 190 -18.44 10.71 11.64
C GLY A 190 -17.62 10.81 10.36
N THR A 191 -16.44 11.39 10.53
CA THR A 191 -15.37 11.41 9.52
C THR A 191 -14.12 10.74 10.06
N VAL A 192 -13.23 10.34 9.16
CA VAL A 192 -11.91 9.79 9.51
C VAL A 192 -10.88 10.90 9.35
N THR A 193 -10.10 11.16 10.40
CA THR A 193 -8.97 12.09 10.39
C THR A 193 -7.65 11.34 10.52
N ASP A 194 -6.54 12.03 10.24
CA ASP A 194 -5.19 11.48 10.39
C ASP A 194 -5.01 10.16 9.63
N GLU A 195 -5.52 10.11 8.39
CA GLU A 195 -5.49 8.89 7.57
C GLU A 195 -4.05 8.52 7.18
N GLU A 196 -3.63 7.35 7.61
CA GLU A 196 -2.43 6.67 7.13
C GLU A 196 -2.83 5.65 6.06
N LEU A 197 -2.20 5.72 4.89
CA LEU A 197 -2.43 4.76 3.81
C LEU A 197 -1.70 3.44 4.08
N ILE A 198 -2.48 2.36 4.15
CA ILE A 198 -2.01 1.02 4.51
C ILE A 198 -1.91 0.12 3.29
N TYR A 199 -2.87 0.26 2.38
CA TYR A 199 -2.91 -0.49 1.14
C TYR A 199 -3.57 0.36 0.06
N ASN A 200 -3.01 0.32 -1.14
CA ASN A 200 -3.61 0.92 -2.31
C ASN A 200 -3.27 0.06 -3.51
N ASN A 201 -4.30 -0.42 -4.19
CA ASN A 201 -4.11 -1.17 -5.42
C ASN A 201 -5.14 -0.77 -6.46
N SER A 202 -4.69 -0.70 -7.71
CA SER A 202 -5.52 -0.35 -8.86
C SER A 202 -5.67 -1.60 -9.71
N ILE A 203 -6.89 -2.13 -9.75
CA ILE A 203 -7.20 -3.39 -10.41
C ILE A 203 -7.56 -3.05 -11.86
N PRO A 204 -6.72 -3.42 -12.85
CA PRO A 204 -7.09 -3.22 -14.24
C PRO A 204 -8.32 -4.09 -14.55
N VAL A 205 -9.26 -3.51 -15.28
CA VAL A 205 -10.45 -4.19 -15.79
C VAL A 205 -10.28 -4.27 -17.29
N THR A 206 -10.22 -5.50 -17.83
CA THR A 206 -10.23 -5.73 -19.27
C THR A 206 -11.60 -6.23 -19.71
N TYR A 207 -11.96 -6.00 -20.97
CA TYR A 207 -13.25 -6.44 -21.54
C TYR A 207 -13.54 -7.95 -21.40
N SER A 208 -12.52 -8.77 -21.12
CA SER A 208 -12.64 -10.23 -20.94
C SER A 208 -12.73 -10.68 -19.49
N ASP A 209 -12.48 -9.79 -18.52
CA ASP A 209 -12.50 -10.13 -17.11
C ASP A 209 -13.95 -10.17 -16.62
N MET A 210 -14.54 -11.36 -16.56
CA MET A 210 -15.92 -11.55 -16.08
C MET A 210 -15.96 -11.71 -14.56
N ASN A 211 -14.93 -12.34 -13.98
CA ASN A 211 -14.80 -12.53 -12.55
C ASN A 211 -13.34 -12.39 -12.11
N ARG A 212 -13.13 -11.86 -10.90
CA ARG A 212 -11.81 -11.80 -10.28
C ARG A 212 -11.93 -11.99 -8.78
N LEU A 213 -11.04 -12.79 -8.22
CA LEU A 213 -10.93 -13.00 -6.78
C LEU A 213 -9.59 -12.45 -6.30
N LEU A 214 -9.65 -11.50 -5.36
CA LEU A 214 -8.48 -10.87 -4.78
C LEU A 214 -8.42 -11.22 -3.31
N THR A 215 -7.27 -11.65 -2.82
CA THR A 215 -7.07 -11.95 -1.40
C THR A 215 -6.03 -11.01 -0.81
N LEU A 216 -6.41 -10.31 0.25
CA LEU A 216 -5.53 -9.50 1.07
C LEU A 216 -5.28 -10.24 2.38
N ILE A 217 -4.03 -10.63 2.60
CA ILE A 217 -3.61 -11.35 3.80
C ILE A 217 -2.84 -10.37 4.68
N PRO A 218 -3.26 -10.14 5.93
CA PRO A 218 -2.50 -9.33 6.85
C PRO A 218 -1.10 -9.90 7.11
N SER A 219 -0.07 -9.06 7.05
CA SER A 219 1.31 -9.50 7.26
C SER A 219 1.60 -9.95 8.70
N TYR A 220 0.81 -9.49 9.66
CA TYR A 220 0.97 -9.88 11.06
C TYR A 220 0.67 -11.36 11.31
N ILE A 221 -0.08 -12.05 10.43
CA ILE A 221 -0.40 -13.49 10.58
C ILE A 221 0.89 -14.31 10.71
N CYS A 222 1.93 -13.96 9.93
CA CYS A 222 3.24 -14.58 10.07
C CYS A 222 4.01 -14.04 11.28
N GLN A 223 3.97 -12.72 11.52
CA GLN A 223 4.73 -12.10 12.62
C GLN A 223 4.32 -12.63 14.00
N ALA A 224 3.09 -13.13 14.15
CA ALA A 224 2.60 -13.80 15.34
C ALA A 224 3.38 -15.08 15.71
N GLN A 225 4.04 -15.70 14.72
CA GLN A 225 4.75 -16.96 14.89
C GLN A 225 6.17 -16.69 15.41
N THR A 226 6.42 -17.05 16.67
CA THR A 226 7.69 -16.80 17.36
C THR A 226 8.70 -17.95 17.25
N THR A 227 8.35 -19.04 16.57
CA THR A 227 9.22 -20.21 16.43
C THR A 227 9.37 -20.62 14.97
N VAL A 228 10.54 -21.17 14.62
CA VAL A 228 10.84 -21.69 13.27
C VAL A 228 9.82 -22.75 12.84
N SER A 229 9.46 -23.66 13.75
CA SER A 229 8.50 -24.72 13.46
C SER A 229 7.15 -24.10 13.13
N ASN A 230 6.61 -23.25 13.99
CA ASN A 230 5.29 -22.68 13.75
C ASN A 230 5.26 -21.79 12.51
N CYS A 231 6.32 -21.01 12.25
CA CYS A 231 6.41 -20.20 11.04
C CYS A 231 6.34 -21.03 9.75
N THR A 232 6.98 -22.20 9.72
CA THR A 232 7.04 -23.04 8.52
C THR A 232 5.87 -24.02 8.42
N THR A 233 5.22 -24.36 9.54
CA THR A 233 4.14 -25.36 9.57
C THR A 233 2.75 -24.78 9.80
N GLN A 234 2.61 -23.60 10.42
CA GLN A 234 1.30 -22.95 10.59
C GLN A 234 0.97 -22.11 9.36
N SER A 235 0.30 -22.74 8.40
CA SER A 235 -0.39 -22.01 7.35
C SER A 235 -1.84 -21.78 7.77
N ILE A 236 -2.17 -20.57 8.23
CA ILE A 236 -3.59 -20.18 8.22
C ILE A 236 -3.98 -20.06 6.75
N ARG A 237 -4.96 -20.85 6.28
CA ARG A 237 -5.51 -20.80 4.91
C ARG A 237 -4.45 -20.92 3.79
N ASN A 238 -3.53 -21.87 3.89
CA ASN A 238 -2.44 -22.13 2.91
C ASN A 238 -1.45 -20.98 2.71
N VAL A 239 -1.44 -20.01 3.62
CA VAL A 239 -0.43 -18.96 3.62
C VAL A 239 0.91 -19.54 4.09
N THR A 240 1.90 -19.60 3.20
CA THR A 240 3.24 -20.11 3.55
C THR A 240 4.09 -18.95 4.07
N CYS A 241 4.30 -18.90 5.38
CA CYS A 241 5.24 -17.95 5.97
C CYS A 241 6.69 -18.45 5.82
N THR A 242 7.63 -17.51 5.79
CA THR A 242 9.07 -17.75 5.72
C THR A 242 9.72 -17.30 7.02
N TRP A 243 10.52 -18.17 7.63
CA TRP A 243 11.34 -17.79 8.78
C TRP A 243 12.58 -17.03 8.32
N CYS A 244 12.81 -15.84 8.88
CA CYS A 244 14.02 -15.05 8.64
C CYS A 244 15.00 -15.26 9.80
N PRO A 245 16.05 -16.08 9.64
CA PRO A 245 16.99 -16.36 10.74
C PRO A 245 17.83 -15.14 11.13
N GLU A 246 18.03 -14.17 10.24
CA GLU A 246 18.87 -12.99 10.49
C GLU A 246 18.24 -11.96 11.44
N ILE A 247 16.91 -11.90 11.45
CA ILE A 247 16.10 -10.98 12.25
C ILE A 247 15.19 -11.71 13.25
N ASP A 248 15.34 -13.03 13.35
CA ASP A 248 14.59 -13.92 14.24
C ASP A 248 13.06 -13.72 14.16
N MET A 249 12.56 -13.51 12.94
CA MET A 249 11.16 -13.12 12.70
C MET A 249 10.55 -13.95 11.57
N CYS A 250 9.29 -14.31 11.75
CA CYS A 250 8.49 -14.95 10.71
C CYS A 250 7.80 -13.91 9.83
N VAL A 251 7.98 -13.98 8.51
CA VAL A 251 7.43 -13.02 7.55
C VAL A 251 6.64 -13.75 6.47
N LEU A 252 5.72 -13.05 5.81
CA LEU A 252 4.93 -13.64 4.74
C LEU A 252 5.73 -13.84 3.44
N VAL A 253 6.75 -13.02 3.18
CA VAL A 253 7.52 -13.05 1.94
C VAL A 253 9.01 -12.95 2.26
N ALA A 254 9.82 -13.87 1.72
CA ALA A 254 11.27 -13.94 1.97
C ALA A 254 12.02 -12.63 1.66
N SER A 255 11.53 -11.79 0.73
CA SER A 255 12.12 -10.48 0.44
C SER A 255 12.06 -9.52 1.64
N LEU A 256 11.12 -9.71 2.56
CA LEU A 256 11.01 -8.93 3.79
C LEU A 256 12.07 -9.30 4.83
N CYS A 257 12.75 -10.45 4.67
CA CYS A 257 13.89 -10.82 5.53
C CYS A 257 15.07 -9.86 5.41
N PHE A 258 15.16 -9.12 4.30
CA PHE A 258 16.25 -8.19 4.02
C PHE A 258 15.91 -6.75 4.37
N LEU A 259 14.72 -6.48 4.93
CA LEU A 259 14.39 -5.13 5.41
C LEU A 259 15.29 -4.80 6.61
N PRO A 260 16.07 -3.69 6.54
CA PRO A 260 16.96 -3.34 7.63
C PRO A 260 16.13 -3.06 8.88
N ASP A 261 16.46 -3.79 9.94
CA ASP A 261 15.86 -3.62 11.25
C ASP A 261 16.12 -2.19 11.76
N GLU A 262 15.06 -1.39 11.96
CA GLU A 262 15.17 0.00 12.44
C GLU A 262 15.95 0.08 13.77
N THR A 263 15.90 -0.98 14.59
CA THR A 263 16.66 -1.09 15.84
C THR A 263 18.17 -1.29 15.65
N LYS A 264 18.63 -1.79 14.49
CA LYS A 264 20.07 -1.90 14.16
C LYS A 264 20.64 -0.64 13.50
N ILE A 265 19.81 0.22 12.92
CA ILE A 265 20.30 1.42 12.21
C ILE A 265 20.93 2.42 13.20
N THR A 266 20.53 2.42 14.47
CA THR A 266 21.14 3.29 15.49
C THR A 266 22.51 2.82 15.97
N GLN A 267 22.89 1.55 15.77
CA GLN A 267 24.21 1.02 16.17
C GLN A 267 25.16 0.73 15.01
N SER A 268 24.66 0.53 13.78
CA SER A 268 25.49 0.07 12.65
C SER A 268 26.11 1.17 11.79
N TYR A 269 25.89 2.46 12.06
CA TYR A 269 26.61 3.56 11.38
C TYR A 269 28.07 3.74 11.87
N LYS A 270 28.72 2.61 12.16
CA LYS A 270 30.15 2.52 12.43
C LYS A 270 30.75 1.34 11.67
N THR A 271 30.50 1.29 10.37
CA THR A 271 31.27 0.42 9.47
C THR A 271 31.62 1.21 8.21
N GLU A 272 32.92 1.36 7.99
CA GLU A 272 33.51 2.12 6.89
C GLU A 272 32.93 1.65 5.53
N PRO A 273 32.42 2.56 4.68
CA PRO A 273 32.08 2.20 3.32
C PRO A 273 33.38 1.85 2.58
N SER A 274 33.41 0.71 1.88
CA SER A 274 34.60 0.31 1.14
C SER A 274 34.97 1.43 0.15
N ASN A 275 36.14 2.04 0.37
CA ASN A 275 36.64 3.18 -0.39
C ASN A 275 36.60 2.98 -1.92
N VAL A 276 36.58 1.73 -2.40
CA VAL A 276 36.69 1.38 -3.82
C VAL A 276 35.46 1.78 -4.62
N ILE A 277 34.24 1.52 -4.13
CA ILE A 277 33.00 1.87 -4.87
C ILE A 277 32.84 3.39 -4.94
N TYR A 278 33.17 4.08 -3.84
CA TYR A 278 33.11 5.53 -3.76
C TYR A 278 34.12 6.20 -4.70
N ILE A 279 35.35 5.65 -4.78
CA ILE A 279 36.38 6.11 -5.73
C ILE A 279 35.93 5.90 -7.18
N VAL A 280 35.33 4.74 -7.52
CA VAL A 280 34.86 4.47 -8.89
C VAL A 280 33.77 5.46 -9.32
N ILE A 281 32.82 5.77 -8.42
CA ILE A 281 31.75 6.74 -8.68
C ILE A 281 32.33 8.16 -8.86
N ILE A 282 33.28 8.56 -8.02
CA ILE A 282 33.96 9.87 -8.14
C ILE A 282 34.73 9.96 -9.46
N VAL A 283 35.46 8.92 -9.85
CA VAL A 283 36.24 8.91 -11.11
C VAL A 283 35.32 8.99 -12.33
N LEU A 284 34.19 8.27 -12.33
CA LEU A 284 33.18 8.34 -13.38
C LEU A 284 32.53 9.72 -13.48
N ALA A 285 32.20 10.34 -12.34
CA ALA A 285 31.65 11.69 -12.29
C ALA A 285 32.65 12.73 -12.82
N CYS A 286 33.93 12.62 -12.42
CA CYS A 286 34.99 13.49 -12.94
C CYS A 286 35.21 13.32 -14.45
N ALA A 287 35.13 12.09 -14.97
CA ALA A 287 35.24 11.82 -16.40
C ALA A 287 34.10 12.47 -17.19
N LEU A 288 32.85 12.31 -16.73
CA LEU A 288 31.67 12.91 -17.36
C LEU A 288 31.74 14.44 -17.38
N ILE A 289 32.18 15.06 -16.27
CA ILE A 289 32.39 16.51 -16.21
C ILE A 289 33.49 16.94 -17.19
N GLY A 290 34.59 16.18 -17.29
CA GLY A 290 35.65 16.44 -18.26
C GLY A 290 35.15 16.41 -19.71
N PHE A 291 34.37 15.39 -20.08
CA PHE A 291 33.75 15.30 -21.41
C PHE A 291 32.79 16.45 -21.69
N PHE A 292 32.02 16.87 -20.68
CA PHE A 292 31.06 17.97 -20.83
C PHE A 292 31.77 19.31 -21.05
N ILE A 293 32.86 19.59 -20.32
CA ILE A 293 33.66 20.80 -20.49
C ILE A 293 34.36 20.81 -21.86
N ILE A 294 34.94 19.68 -22.29
CA ILE A 294 35.53 19.56 -23.62
C ILE A 294 34.48 19.79 -24.71
N GLY A 295 33.28 19.21 -24.55
CA GLY A 295 32.15 19.41 -25.46
C GLY A 295 31.77 20.89 -25.59
N ILE A 296 31.69 21.63 -24.48
CA ILE A 296 31.41 23.07 -24.48
C ILE A 296 32.54 23.86 -25.15
N LEU A 297 33.80 23.50 -24.91
CA LEU A 297 34.96 24.18 -25.52
C LEU A 297 35.03 23.95 -27.03
N VAL A 298 34.81 22.71 -27.48
CA VAL A 298 34.75 22.37 -28.91
C VAL A 298 33.59 23.08 -29.57
N TRP A 299 32.40 23.08 -28.95
CA TRP A 299 31.22 23.76 -29.47
C TRP A 299 31.46 25.26 -29.63
N LYS A 300 32.08 25.90 -28.63
CA LYS A 300 32.43 27.32 -28.65
C LYS A 300 33.51 27.65 -29.68
N TYR A 301 34.45 26.74 -29.95
CA TYR A 301 35.48 26.93 -30.97
C TYR A 301 34.92 26.77 -32.39
N TYR A 302 33.99 25.82 -32.59
CA TYR A 302 33.40 25.52 -33.90
C TYR A 302 32.45 26.63 -34.38
N PHE A 303 31.72 27.27 -33.47
CA PHE A 303 30.79 28.37 -33.81
C PHE A 303 31.43 29.76 -33.78
N ALA A 304 32.66 29.92 -33.27
CA ALA A 304 33.37 31.20 -33.32
C ALA A 304 34.22 31.37 -34.60
N SER A 305 34.30 30.34 -35.44
CA SER A 305 35.06 30.34 -36.71
C SER A 305 34.18 30.38 -37.97
N HIS A 306 32.87 30.60 -37.83
CA HIS A 306 31.90 30.93 -38.88
C HIS A 306 31.06 32.13 -38.43
#